data_AF-A0A3D1Q9I7-F1
#
_entry.id   AF-A0A3D1Q9I7-F1
#
_cell.length_a   1.000
_cell.length_b   1.000
_cell.length_c   1.000
_cell.angle_alpha   90.00
_cell.angle_beta   90.00
_cell.angle_gamma   90.00
#
_symmetry.space_group_name_H-M   'P 1'
#
loop_
_entity.id
_entity.type
_entity.pdbx_description
1 polymer ?
#
loop_
_entity_poly.entity_id
_entity_poly.type
_entity_poly.pdbx_seq_one_letter_code
_entity_poly.pdbx_strand_id
1 'polypeptide(L)'
;DTPVLNEDIIKSLMLFTKQGDLKAGKSSIRDDILNSVLTASNVCESCNIKQLVASVLSGEVILLVEGLNAAFLIDIKAHAERAISEPPSEVLVRGPREGFNETLKTNMTMIRRRIKHPRLRFSTMPIGRITATDVALVYIEGIAAPDLVNEVKQRLQRIDIDGVLESGYLEELIEDHPFSPFPQMHHTERPDRVAGSLLEGQVAILCDGSPFALIMPAQLASFINSPEDHYERYILSTALRHVRWISFGISLFLPSLYIAITTFHQEMIPTRLL
;
A
#
# COMPACT_ATOMS: atom_id res chain seq x y z
N ASP A 1 3.35 13.81 19.50
CA ASP A 1 4.02 15.08 19.86
C ASP A 1 3.41 15.75 21.08
N THR A 2 4.14 15.75 22.19
CA THR A 2 3.79 16.50 23.40
C THR A 2 3.82 18.05 23.26
N PRO A 3 4.64 18.69 22.39
CA PRO A 3 4.62 20.16 22.29
C PRO A 3 3.34 20.69 21.63
N VAL A 4 2.84 20.06 20.56
CA VAL A 4 1.60 20.44 19.87
C VAL A 4 0.40 20.31 20.80
N LEU A 5 0.34 19.25 21.62
CA LEU A 5 -0.69 19.09 22.64
C LEU A 5 -0.71 20.26 23.63
N ASN A 6 0.45 20.64 24.16
CA ASN A 6 0.54 21.67 25.18
C ASN A 6 0.31 23.08 24.61
N GLU A 7 0.87 23.39 23.45
CA GLU A 7 0.80 24.73 22.86
C GLU A 7 -0.51 25.00 22.12
N ASP A 8 -1.04 24.03 21.38
CA ASP A 8 -2.18 24.29 20.50
C ASP A 8 -3.51 23.89 21.14
N ILE A 9 -3.53 22.85 21.97
CA ILE A 9 -4.78 22.34 22.57
C ILE A 9 -4.96 22.87 23.99
N ILE A 10 -4.00 22.63 24.89
CA ILE A 10 -4.13 23.05 26.30
C ILE A 10 -4.14 24.57 26.42
N LYS A 11 -3.24 25.28 25.72
CA LYS A 11 -3.19 26.75 25.75
C LYS A 11 -4.46 27.38 25.18
N SER A 12 -5.00 26.84 24.08
CA SER A 12 -6.26 27.32 23.50
C SER A 12 -7.40 27.15 24.50
N LEU A 13 -7.55 25.97 25.10
CA LEU A 13 -8.56 25.72 26.15
C LEU A 13 -8.37 26.64 27.38
N MET A 14 -7.13 26.94 27.77
CA MET A 14 -6.83 27.88 28.85
C MET A 14 -7.15 29.35 28.51
N LEU A 15 -6.99 29.75 27.25
CA LEU A 15 -7.32 31.10 26.79
C LEU A 15 -8.84 31.31 26.73
N PHE A 16 -9.58 30.34 26.20
CA PHE A 16 -11.05 30.39 26.14
C PHE A 16 -11.71 30.35 27.52
N THR A 17 -11.17 29.57 28.46
CA THR A 17 -11.63 29.57 29.87
C THR A 17 -11.37 30.91 30.57
N LYS A 18 -10.28 31.61 30.25
CA LYS A 18 -9.95 32.94 30.82
C LYS A 18 -10.81 34.08 30.26
N GLN A 19 -11.29 33.98 29.01
CA GLN A 19 -12.09 35.02 28.37
C GLN A 19 -13.56 35.03 28.82
N GLY A 20 -14.02 34.07 29.61
CA GLY A 20 -15.37 34.06 30.18
C GLY A 20 -16.48 33.73 29.18
N ASP A 21 -16.13 33.24 27.99
CA ASP A 21 -17.07 32.92 26.90
C ASP A 21 -17.73 31.53 27.01
N LEU A 22 -17.36 30.73 28.02
CA LEU A 22 -18.07 29.49 28.34
C LEU A 22 -19.41 29.83 29.02
N LYS A 23 -20.41 30.21 28.21
CA LYS A 23 -21.76 30.44 28.71
C LYS A 23 -22.33 29.13 29.24
N ALA A 24 -22.85 29.18 30.46
CA ALA A 24 -23.33 28.05 31.25
C ALA A 24 -24.63 27.40 30.69
N GLY A 25 -24.58 26.88 29.46
CA GLY A 25 -25.57 25.98 28.88
C GLY A 25 -24.86 24.73 28.36
N LYS A 26 -25.29 23.54 28.78
CA LYS A 26 -24.67 22.25 28.43
C LYS A 26 -24.48 22.02 26.92
N SER A 27 -25.24 22.71 26.06
CA SER A 27 -25.10 22.66 24.60
C SER A 27 -24.04 23.62 24.06
N SER A 28 -23.85 24.80 24.65
CA SER A 28 -22.87 25.81 24.18
C SER A 28 -21.43 25.37 24.46
N ILE A 29 -21.17 24.80 25.64
CA ILE A 29 -19.82 24.36 26.03
C ILE A 29 -19.27 23.30 25.07
N ARG A 30 -20.13 22.42 24.52
CA ARG A 30 -19.71 21.42 23.52
C ARG A 30 -19.24 22.08 22.23
N ASP A 31 -20.04 23.00 21.70
CA ASP A 31 -19.75 23.68 20.44
C ASP A 31 -18.55 24.62 20.59
N ASP A 32 -18.39 25.27 21.74
CA ASP A 32 -17.26 26.15 22.04
C ASP A 32 -15.94 25.37 22.14
N ILE A 33 -15.96 24.18 22.77
CA ILE A 33 -14.80 23.28 22.82
C ILE A 33 -14.45 22.76 21.43
N LEU A 34 -15.44 22.31 20.65
CA LEU A 34 -15.23 21.90 19.27
C LEU A 34 -14.61 23.02 18.44
N ASN A 35 -15.17 24.23 18.47
CA ASN A 35 -14.65 25.36 17.70
C ASN A 35 -13.22 25.73 18.09
N SER A 36 -12.86 25.64 19.38
CA SER A 36 -11.51 25.95 19.87
C SER A 36 -10.46 24.88 19.50
N VAL A 37 -10.83 23.60 19.54
CA VAL A 37 -9.91 22.48 19.27
C VAL A 37 -9.79 22.22 17.76
N LEU A 38 -10.86 22.48 16.99
CA LEU A 38 -10.86 22.40 15.52
C LEU A 38 -9.88 23.38 14.87
N THR A 39 -9.57 24.51 15.50
CA THR A 39 -8.54 25.44 15.01
C THR A 39 -7.13 24.84 15.00
N ALA A 40 -6.88 23.82 15.82
CA ALA A 40 -5.56 23.21 16.01
C ALA A 40 -5.41 21.83 15.33
N SER A 41 -6.49 21.05 15.21
CA SER A 41 -6.40 19.65 14.78
C SER A 41 -7.75 19.08 14.32
N ASN A 42 -7.72 17.94 13.60
CA ASN A 42 -8.93 17.20 13.27
C ASN A 42 -9.50 16.54 14.54
N VAL A 43 -10.75 16.87 14.86
CA VAL A 43 -11.46 16.36 16.05
C VAL A 43 -12.63 15.48 15.61
N CYS A 44 -12.73 14.28 16.16
CA CYS A 44 -13.89 13.40 16.02
C CYS A 44 -14.56 13.19 17.38
N GLU A 45 -15.89 13.23 17.44
CA GLU A 45 -16.65 12.88 18.66
C GLU A 45 -16.93 11.38 18.68
N SER A 46 -16.68 10.72 19.81
CA SER A 46 -17.14 9.36 20.04
C SER A 46 -17.71 9.17 21.45
N CYS A 47 -18.79 8.43 21.53
CA CYS A 47 -19.44 8.03 22.77
C CYS A 47 -19.17 6.56 23.13
N ASN A 48 -18.46 5.81 22.27
CA ASN A 48 -18.27 4.38 22.44
C ASN A 48 -16.90 4.06 23.03
N ILE A 49 -16.88 3.49 24.24
CA ILE A 49 -15.65 3.10 24.95
C ILE A 49 -14.74 2.24 24.08
N LYS A 50 -15.28 1.32 23.26
CA LYS A 50 -14.46 0.50 22.36
C LYS A 50 -13.68 1.32 21.35
N GLN A 51 -14.33 2.35 20.79
CA GLN A 51 -13.71 3.26 19.84
C GLN A 51 -12.67 4.14 20.54
N LEU A 52 -12.93 4.58 21.77
CA LEU A 52 -11.96 5.32 22.59
C LEU A 52 -10.71 4.49 22.85
N VAL A 53 -10.86 3.23 23.30
CA VAL A 53 -9.71 2.36 23.54
C VAL A 53 -8.90 2.14 22.25
N ALA A 54 -9.57 1.90 21.11
CA ALA A 54 -8.90 1.78 19.82
C ALA A 54 -8.10 3.05 19.47
N SER A 55 -8.70 4.23 19.60
CA SER A 55 -8.03 5.50 19.37
C SER A 55 -6.79 5.73 20.26
N VAL A 56 -6.87 5.40 21.56
CA VAL A 56 -5.70 5.47 22.45
C VAL A 56 -4.58 4.56 21.97
N LEU A 57 -4.92 3.31 21.61
CA LEU A 57 -3.94 2.33 21.11
C LEU A 57 -3.32 2.77 19.78
N SER A 58 -4.08 3.47 18.94
CA SER A 58 -3.60 4.07 17.70
C SER A 58 -2.80 5.37 17.91
N GLY A 59 -2.56 5.79 19.15
CA GLY A 59 -1.75 6.97 19.48
C GLY A 59 -2.50 8.31 19.36
N GLU A 60 -3.83 8.31 19.34
CA GLU A 60 -4.65 9.53 19.37
C GLU A 60 -4.79 10.04 20.81
N VAL A 61 -5.01 11.34 20.95
CA VAL A 61 -5.27 11.95 22.26
C VAL A 61 -6.76 12.04 22.48
N ILE A 62 -7.20 11.64 23.67
CA ILE A 62 -8.59 11.72 24.07
C ILE A 62 -8.76 12.83 25.10
N LEU A 63 -9.62 13.80 24.78
CA LEU A 63 -10.06 14.83 25.71
C LEU A 63 -11.42 14.41 26.30
N LEU A 64 -11.40 14.12 27.60
CA LEU A 64 -12.59 13.86 28.41
C LEU A 64 -12.89 15.09 29.25
N VAL A 65 -14.12 15.59 29.15
CA VAL A 65 -14.57 16.78 29.89
C VAL A 65 -15.63 16.36 30.88
N GLU A 66 -15.41 16.69 32.15
CA GLU A 66 -16.33 16.37 33.22
C GLU A 66 -17.72 16.98 32.95
N GLY A 67 -18.77 16.16 33.05
CA GLY A 67 -20.15 16.57 32.78
C GLY A 67 -20.62 16.44 31.33
N LEU A 68 -19.75 16.05 30.40
CA LEU A 68 -20.10 15.74 29.01
C LEU A 68 -20.05 14.22 28.77
N ASN A 69 -21.15 13.66 28.23
CA ASN A 69 -21.23 12.24 27.86
C ASN A 69 -20.68 11.99 26.43
N ALA A 70 -19.56 12.62 26.10
CA ALA A 70 -18.86 12.45 24.83
C ALA A 70 -17.38 12.71 25.03
N ALA A 71 -16.57 11.96 24.30
CA ALA A 71 -15.13 12.13 24.28
C ALA A 71 -14.71 12.70 22.93
N PHE A 72 -13.75 13.62 22.96
CA PHE A 72 -13.17 14.20 21.76
C PHE A 72 -11.87 13.49 21.44
N LEU A 73 -11.81 12.87 20.26
CA LEU A 73 -10.64 12.22 19.69
C LEU A 73 -9.88 13.26 18.88
N ILE A 74 -8.63 13.50 19.25
CA ILE A 74 -7.77 14.52 18.66
C ILE A 74 -6.59 13.81 18.02
N ASP A 75 -6.47 13.93 16.69
CA ASP A 75 -5.36 13.39 15.93
C ASP A 75 -4.16 14.35 15.98
N ILE A 76 -3.17 14.03 16.80
CA ILE A 76 -1.91 14.80 16.95
C ILE A 76 -0.72 14.00 16.38
N LYS A 77 -1.00 13.04 15.49
CA LYS A 77 0.02 12.15 14.95
C LYS A 77 0.92 12.92 13.96
N ALA A 78 2.05 13.43 14.44
CA ALA A 78 3.24 13.54 13.61
C ALA A 78 3.98 12.21 13.75
N HIS A 79 3.71 11.26 12.86
CA HIS A 79 4.55 10.08 12.78
C HIS A 79 5.89 10.49 12.19
N ALA A 80 6.99 10.13 12.84
CA ALA A 80 8.31 10.20 12.23
C ALA A 80 8.37 9.11 11.16
N GLU A 81 7.82 9.43 9.98
CA GLU A 81 7.84 8.53 8.85
C GLU A 81 9.25 8.48 8.29
N ARG A 82 9.69 7.29 7.88
CA ARG A 82 10.89 7.17 7.07
C ARG A 82 10.71 8.02 5.83
N ALA A 83 11.65 8.93 5.60
CA ALA A 83 11.67 9.75 4.39
C ALA A 83 11.68 8.84 3.16
N ILE A 84 10.92 9.25 2.13
CA ILE A 84 10.90 8.57 0.83
C ILE A 84 12.35 8.48 0.33
N SER A 85 12.83 7.25 0.16
CA SER A 85 14.20 6.94 -0.24
C SER A 85 14.21 6.06 -1.48
N GLU A 86 15.41 5.85 -2.04
CA GLU A 86 15.59 4.90 -3.13
C GLU A 86 15.26 3.46 -2.69
N PRO A 87 14.45 2.71 -3.45
CA PRO A 87 14.10 1.34 -3.12
C PRO A 87 15.36 0.47 -3.20
N PRO A 88 15.81 -0.17 -2.08
CA PRO A 88 17.00 -1.00 -2.10
C PRO A 88 16.82 -2.24 -2.97
N SER A 89 15.58 -2.73 -3.12
CA SER A 89 15.29 -3.97 -3.86
C SER A 89 15.16 -3.75 -5.37
N GLU A 90 14.89 -2.51 -5.81
CA GLU A 90 14.63 -2.18 -7.22
C GLU A 90 15.38 -0.91 -7.69
N VAL A 91 16.72 -0.97 -7.63
CA VAL A 91 17.59 0.12 -8.10
C VAL A 91 17.55 0.20 -9.62
N LEU A 92 17.23 1.38 -10.16
CA LEU A 92 17.25 1.63 -11.60
C LEU A 92 18.31 2.64 -11.98
N VAL A 93 18.89 2.46 -13.17
CA VAL A 93 19.83 3.43 -13.74
C VAL A 93 19.05 4.67 -14.22
N ARG A 94 17.82 4.47 -14.71
CA ARG A 94 16.97 5.52 -15.29
C ARG A 94 15.52 5.40 -14.82
N GLY A 95 14.95 6.49 -14.32
CA GLY A 95 13.56 6.57 -13.87
C GLY A 95 13.43 7.25 -12.50
N PRO A 96 12.21 7.36 -11.95
CA PRO A 96 11.98 7.81 -10.59
C PRO A 96 12.73 6.92 -9.59
N ARG A 97 13.31 7.52 -8.56
CA ARG A 97 14.02 6.82 -7.48
C ARG A 97 13.23 6.80 -6.18
N GLU A 98 11.95 7.09 -6.23
CA GLU A 98 11.10 7.09 -5.04
C GLU A 98 10.56 5.67 -4.84
N GLY A 99 10.87 5.06 -3.69
CA GLY A 99 10.25 3.83 -3.23
C GLY A 99 9.10 4.11 -2.25
N PHE A 100 8.18 3.18 -2.14
CA PHE A 100 7.21 3.14 -1.05
C PHE A 100 7.92 3.04 0.31
N ASN A 101 7.22 3.48 1.35
CA ASN A 101 7.65 3.31 2.73
C ASN A 101 6.61 2.47 3.49
N GLU A 102 6.80 2.28 4.79
CA GLU A 102 5.92 1.44 5.60
C GLU A 102 4.58 2.10 5.93
N THR A 103 4.35 3.36 5.51
CA THR A 103 3.14 4.11 5.86
C THR A 103 2.11 4.10 4.74
N LEU A 104 0.94 3.51 5.00
CA LEU A 104 -0.12 3.36 4.00
C LEU A 104 -0.58 4.70 3.38
N LYS A 105 -0.77 5.73 4.21
CA LYS A 105 -1.21 7.07 3.76
C LYS A 105 -0.22 7.71 2.79
N THR A 106 1.08 7.55 3.06
CA THR A 106 2.14 8.08 2.21
C THR A 106 2.19 7.32 0.89
N ASN A 107 2.12 5.99 0.92
CA ASN A 107 2.04 5.16 -0.28
C ASN A 107 0.83 5.50 -1.16
N MET A 108 -0.37 5.65 -0.56
CA MET A 108 -1.57 6.09 -1.27
C MET A 108 -1.38 7.46 -1.92
N THR A 109 -0.72 8.39 -1.22
CA THR A 109 -0.43 9.74 -1.73
C THR A 109 0.56 9.68 -2.90
N MET A 110 1.58 8.82 -2.85
CA MET A 110 2.53 8.62 -3.96
C MET A 110 1.83 8.15 -5.23
N ILE A 111 0.89 7.21 -5.11
CA ILE A 111 0.06 6.75 -6.25
C ILE A 111 -0.85 7.88 -6.74
N ARG A 112 -1.53 8.58 -5.82
CA ARG A 112 -2.45 9.68 -6.16
C ARG A 112 -1.75 10.85 -6.88
N ARG A 113 -0.49 11.14 -6.53
CA ARG A 113 0.33 12.17 -7.21
C ARG A 113 0.62 11.80 -8.67
N ARG A 114 0.75 10.50 -8.97
CA ARG A 114 0.99 9.98 -10.32
C ARG A 114 -0.31 9.86 -11.13
N ILE A 115 -1.40 9.38 -10.51
CA ILE A 115 -2.70 9.21 -11.15
C ILE A 115 -3.71 10.23 -10.60
N LYS A 116 -3.81 11.37 -11.28
CA LYS A 116 -4.75 12.45 -10.95
C LYS A 116 -6.11 12.26 -11.62
N HIS A 117 -6.73 11.10 -11.40
CA HIS A 117 -7.99 10.73 -12.05
C HIS A 117 -9.12 10.51 -11.03
N PRO A 118 -10.35 11.04 -11.23
CA PRO A 118 -11.44 10.92 -10.25
C PRO A 118 -11.93 9.47 -10.05
N ARG A 119 -11.78 8.61 -11.06
CA ARG A 119 -12.09 7.17 -10.99
C ARG A 119 -11.04 6.32 -10.28
N LEU A 120 -9.92 6.89 -9.81
CA LEU A 120 -8.99 6.16 -8.95
C LEU A 120 -9.64 5.97 -7.57
N ARG A 121 -9.85 4.71 -7.18
CA ARG A 121 -10.48 4.33 -5.93
C ARG A 121 -9.48 3.68 -5.00
N PHE A 122 -9.57 4.05 -3.73
CA PHE A 122 -8.88 3.41 -2.62
C PHE A 122 -9.97 2.86 -1.69
N SER A 123 -10.00 1.55 -1.50
CA SER A 123 -10.92 0.87 -0.59
C SER A 123 -10.10 0.32 0.58
N THR A 124 -10.06 1.08 1.67
CA THR A 124 -9.36 0.71 2.91
C THR A 124 -10.24 -0.19 3.78
N MET A 125 -9.65 -1.25 4.33
CA MET A 125 -10.30 -2.13 5.28
C MET A 125 -9.28 -2.65 6.32
N PRO A 126 -9.67 -2.75 7.60
CA PRO A 126 -8.82 -3.36 8.62
C PRO A 126 -8.85 -4.88 8.48
N ILE A 127 -7.68 -5.53 8.52
CA ILE A 127 -7.51 -6.99 8.45
C ILE A 127 -6.70 -7.47 9.65
N GLY A 128 -7.13 -8.58 10.25
CA GLY A 128 -6.49 -9.20 11.42
C GLY A 128 -7.27 -8.97 12.72
N ARG A 129 -7.41 -10.02 13.53
CA ARG A 129 -8.21 -10.00 14.78
C ARG A 129 -7.59 -9.15 15.89
N ILE A 130 -6.27 -9.14 15.97
CA ILE A 130 -5.49 -8.50 17.04
C ILE A 130 -4.83 -7.24 16.52
N THR A 131 -4.11 -7.32 15.40
CA THR A 131 -3.35 -6.15 14.88
C THR A 131 -4.26 -5.12 14.22
N ALA A 132 -5.42 -5.53 13.67
CA ALA A 132 -6.34 -4.68 12.92
C ALA A 132 -5.60 -3.80 11.90
N THR A 133 -4.71 -4.41 11.11
CA THR A 133 -3.82 -3.72 10.17
C THR A 133 -4.62 -3.14 9.01
N ASP A 134 -4.41 -1.87 8.68
CA ASP A 134 -5.09 -1.23 7.56
C ASP A 134 -4.53 -1.72 6.22
N VAL A 135 -5.43 -2.17 5.34
CA VAL A 135 -5.11 -2.65 3.99
C VAL A 135 -5.93 -1.87 2.97
N ALA A 136 -5.29 -1.33 1.94
CA ALA A 136 -5.96 -0.60 0.87
C ALA A 136 -5.95 -1.38 -0.46
N LEU A 137 -7.15 -1.66 -0.98
CA LEU A 137 -7.33 -2.09 -2.36
C LEU A 137 -7.42 -0.86 -3.28
N VAL A 138 -6.55 -0.80 -4.28
CA VAL A 138 -6.40 0.32 -5.22
C VAL A 138 -6.72 -0.15 -6.63
N TYR A 139 -7.60 0.57 -7.31
CA TYR A 139 -8.00 0.28 -8.69
C TYR A 139 -8.53 1.54 -9.39
N ILE A 140 -8.59 1.50 -10.73
CA ILE A 140 -9.25 2.55 -11.52
C ILE A 140 -10.61 2.02 -11.99
N GLU A 141 -11.67 2.61 -11.48
CA GLU A 141 -13.05 2.27 -11.82
C GLU A 141 -13.30 2.46 -13.33
N GLY A 142 -13.81 1.42 -14.00
CA GLY A 142 -14.04 1.40 -15.45
C GLY A 142 -12.79 1.22 -16.31
N ILE A 143 -11.63 0.91 -15.72
CA ILE A 143 -10.48 0.31 -16.43
C ILE A 143 -10.27 -1.11 -15.92
N ALA A 144 -10.22 -1.27 -14.59
CA ALA A 144 -10.16 -2.59 -13.97
C ALA A 144 -11.46 -3.36 -14.20
N ALA A 145 -11.34 -4.67 -14.44
CA ALA A 145 -12.49 -5.54 -14.58
C ALA A 145 -13.27 -5.60 -13.24
N PRO A 146 -14.60 -5.36 -13.25
CA PRO A 146 -15.38 -5.31 -12.01
C PRO A 146 -15.37 -6.65 -11.27
N ASP A 147 -15.38 -7.76 -12.01
CA ASP A 147 -15.34 -9.10 -11.42
C ASP A 147 -14.03 -9.36 -10.67
N LEU A 148 -12.90 -8.91 -11.23
CA LEU A 148 -11.60 -8.98 -10.56
C LEU A 148 -11.60 -8.17 -9.26
N VAL A 149 -12.06 -6.93 -9.30
CA VAL A 149 -12.11 -6.06 -8.12
C VAL A 149 -12.99 -6.68 -7.03
N ASN A 150 -14.14 -7.22 -7.40
CA ASN A 150 -15.07 -7.85 -6.47
C ASN A 150 -14.50 -9.13 -5.86
N GLU A 151 -13.85 -9.98 -6.66
CA GLU A 151 -13.22 -11.20 -6.18
C GLU A 151 -12.12 -10.90 -5.16
N VAL A 152 -11.22 -9.97 -5.49
CA VAL A 152 -10.13 -9.56 -4.60
C VAL A 152 -10.68 -8.97 -3.30
N LYS A 153 -11.69 -8.11 -3.41
CA LYS A 153 -12.36 -7.54 -2.23
C LYS A 153 -13.00 -8.62 -1.36
N GLN A 154 -13.68 -9.59 -1.96
CA GLN A 154 -14.28 -10.69 -1.21
C GLN A 154 -13.23 -11.55 -0.51
N ARG A 155 -12.09 -11.82 -1.17
CA ARG A 155 -11.00 -12.59 -0.56
C ARG A 155 -10.38 -11.87 0.63
N LEU A 156 -10.06 -10.59 0.47
CA LEU A 156 -9.54 -9.77 1.57
C LEU A 156 -10.48 -9.76 2.78
N GLN A 157 -11.81 -9.71 2.54
CA GLN A 157 -12.81 -9.73 3.60
C GLN A 157 -12.98 -11.11 4.28
N ARG A 158 -12.59 -12.19 3.62
CA ARG A 158 -12.66 -13.57 4.17
C ARG A 158 -11.43 -13.95 4.99
N ILE A 159 -10.36 -13.13 4.96
CA ILE A 159 -9.15 -13.39 5.72
C ILE A 159 -9.47 -13.33 7.23
N ASP A 160 -9.31 -14.47 7.90
CA ASP A 160 -9.40 -14.60 9.36
C ASP A 160 -8.05 -15.07 9.92
N ILE A 161 -7.22 -14.10 10.32
CA ILE A 161 -5.90 -14.31 10.92
C ILE A 161 -5.73 -13.40 12.14
N ASP A 162 -4.82 -13.75 13.05
CA ASP A 162 -4.58 -12.94 14.25
C ASP A 162 -3.96 -11.58 13.94
N GLY A 163 -3.06 -11.51 12.96
CA GLY A 163 -2.48 -10.24 12.54
C GLY A 163 -1.73 -10.31 11.24
N VAL A 164 -1.66 -9.17 10.56
CA VAL A 164 -0.91 -8.97 9.32
C VAL A 164 0.33 -8.13 9.66
N LEU A 165 1.51 -8.75 9.56
CA LEU A 165 2.80 -8.08 9.80
C LEU A 165 3.47 -7.60 8.51
N GLU A 166 3.19 -8.26 7.39
CA GLU A 166 3.80 -7.98 6.10
C GLU A 166 2.82 -8.31 4.96
N SER A 167 3.00 -7.66 3.81
CA SER A 167 2.18 -7.87 2.61
C SER A 167 2.21 -9.32 2.11
N GLY A 168 3.31 -10.05 2.34
CA GLY A 168 3.43 -11.46 1.94
C GLY A 168 2.37 -12.38 2.58
N TYR A 169 1.85 -12.03 3.76
CA TYR A 169 0.78 -12.82 4.39
C TYR A 169 -0.52 -12.68 3.60
N LEU A 170 -0.79 -11.47 3.09
CA LEU A 170 -1.94 -11.23 2.24
C LEU A 170 -1.80 -11.95 0.91
N GLU A 171 -0.59 -11.96 0.33
CA GLU A 171 -0.30 -12.67 -0.91
C GLU A 171 -0.67 -14.15 -0.82
N GLU A 172 -0.19 -14.87 0.19
CA GLU A 172 -0.47 -16.30 0.39
C GLU A 172 -1.97 -16.57 0.61
N LEU A 173 -2.68 -15.69 1.31
CA LEU A 173 -4.08 -15.88 1.69
C LEU A 173 -5.08 -15.57 0.56
N ILE A 174 -4.67 -14.81 -0.45
CA ILE A 174 -5.54 -14.44 -1.58
C ILE A 174 -5.15 -15.12 -2.89
N GLU A 175 -4.05 -15.87 -2.91
CA GLU A 175 -3.58 -16.61 -4.07
C GLU A 175 -4.56 -17.72 -4.50
N ASP A 176 -4.81 -17.86 -5.81
CA ASP A 176 -5.69 -18.93 -6.33
C ASP A 176 -5.06 -20.31 -6.24
N HIS A 177 -3.77 -20.39 -6.57
CA HIS A 177 -3.04 -21.66 -6.71
C HIS A 177 -1.75 -21.61 -5.89
N PRO A 178 -1.80 -21.88 -4.57
CA PRO A 178 -0.61 -21.78 -3.71
C PRO A 178 0.51 -22.78 -4.07
N PHE A 179 0.18 -23.82 -4.84
CA PHE A 179 1.16 -24.80 -5.35
C PHE A 179 1.67 -24.45 -6.75
N SER A 180 1.27 -23.32 -7.33
CA SER A 180 1.80 -22.85 -8.60
C SER A 180 3.27 -22.49 -8.42
N PRO A 181 4.19 -22.99 -9.27
CA PRO A 181 5.57 -22.51 -9.26
C PRO A 181 5.70 -21.08 -9.81
N PHE A 182 4.62 -20.53 -10.39
CA PHE A 182 4.57 -19.18 -10.92
C PHE A 182 3.80 -18.26 -9.98
N PRO A 183 4.40 -17.14 -9.56
CA PRO A 183 3.72 -16.16 -8.73
C PRO A 183 2.54 -15.53 -9.47
N GLN A 184 1.39 -15.49 -8.80
CA GLN A 184 0.14 -14.93 -9.34
C GLN A 184 -0.03 -13.44 -9.01
N MET A 185 0.89 -12.92 -8.19
CA MET A 185 0.95 -11.53 -7.77
C MET A 185 2.37 -11.02 -7.96
N HIS A 186 2.50 -9.71 -8.17
CA HIS A 186 3.80 -9.06 -8.34
C HIS A 186 4.00 -8.05 -7.23
N HIS A 187 4.95 -8.30 -6.33
CA HIS A 187 5.34 -7.35 -5.31
C HIS A 187 6.30 -6.30 -5.89
N THR A 188 6.12 -5.04 -5.50
CA THR A 188 7.02 -3.96 -5.92
C THR A 188 7.13 -2.87 -4.86
N GLU A 189 8.33 -2.33 -4.68
CA GLU A 189 8.55 -1.13 -3.84
C GLU A 189 8.26 0.16 -4.63
N ARG A 190 7.88 0.06 -5.91
CA ARG A 190 7.88 1.18 -6.85
C ARG A 190 6.47 1.73 -7.13
N PRO A 191 6.19 3.01 -6.80
CA PRO A 191 4.90 3.64 -7.06
C PRO A 191 4.62 3.88 -8.55
N ASP A 192 5.64 4.04 -9.39
CA ASP A 192 5.50 4.16 -10.83
C ASP A 192 5.06 2.85 -11.49
N ARG A 193 5.57 1.71 -11.02
CA ARG A 193 5.16 0.40 -11.52
C ARG A 193 3.71 0.08 -11.16
N VAL A 194 3.30 0.40 -9.94
CA VAL A 194 1.88 0.34 -9.53
C VAL A 194 1.01 1.24 -10.41
N ALA A 195 1.44 2.47 -10.66
CA ALA A 195 0.66 3.40 -11.49
C ALA A 195 0.49 2.89 -12.93
N GLY A 196 1.53 2.34 -13.55
CA GLY A 196 1.45 1.71 -14.87
C GLY A 196 0.47 0.53 -14.88
N SER A 197 0.60 -0.36 -13.89
CA SER A 197 -0.26 -1.54 -13.74
C SER A 197 -1.75 -1.19 -13.59
N LEU A 198 -2.06 -0.16 -12.79
CA LEU A 198 -3.42 0.34 -12.61
C LEU A 198 -4.02 0.90 -13.92
N LEU A 199 -3.19 1.50 -14.79
CA LEU A 199 -3.61 1.99 -16.10
C LEU A 199 -3.84 0.84 -17.10
N GLU A 200 -3.17 -0.30 -16.91
CA GLU A 200 -3.39 -1.53 -17.68
C GLU A 200 -4.64 -2.31 -17.21
N GLY A 201 -5.33 -1.84 -16.17
CA GLY A 201 -6.55 -2.46 -15.64
C GLY A 201 -6.30 -3.53 -14.58
N GLN A 202 -5.06 -3.63 -14.08
CA GLN A 202 -4.75 -4.43 -12.90
C GLN A 202 -5.20 -3.72 -11.62
N VAL A 203 -5.22 -4.46 -10.51
CA VAL A 203 -5.50 -3.94 -9.17
C VAL A 203 -4.25 -4.05 -8.30
N ALA A 204 -4.13 -3.17 -7.32
CA ALA A 204 -3.01 -3.17 -6.37
C ALA A 204 -3.51 -3.22 -4.92
N ILE A 205 -2.75 -3.87 -4.05
CA ILE A 205 -3.00 -3.94 -2.61
C ILE A 205 -1.82 -3.32 -1.89
N LEU A 206 -2.11 -2.44 -0.94
CA LEU A 206 -1.15 -1.82 -0.05
C LEU A 206 -1.47 -2.26 1.37
N CYS A 207 -0.45 -2.62 2.15
CA CYS A 207 -0.59 -2.96 3.56
C CYS A 207 0.16 -1.92 4.40
N ASP A 208 -0.48 -1.43 5.46
CA ASP A 208 0.23 -0.62 6.45
C ASP A 208 1.31 -1.47 7.15
N GLY A 209 2.50 -0.90 7.36
CA GLY A 209 3.67 -1.59 7.87
C GLY A 209 4.56 -2.26 6.82
N SER A 210 4.17 -2.28 5.53
CA SER A 210 4.98 -2.87 4.45
C SER A 210 5.41 -1.83 3.41
N PRO A 211 6.69 -1.83 2.98
CA PRO A 211 7.16 -1.00 1.87
C PRO A 211 6.85 -1.60 0.50
N PHE A 212 6.11 -2.72 0.42
CA PHE A 212 5.76 -3.38 -0.84
C PHE A 212 4.27 -3.22 -1.17
N ALA A 213 3.99 -2.97 -2.44
CA ALA A 213 2.66 -3.07 -3.02
C ALA A 213 2.53 -4.38 -3.79
N LEU A 214 1.37 -5.04 -3.69
CA LEU A 214 1.07 -6.26 -4.43
C LEU A 214 0.19 -5.92 -5.64
N ILE A 215 0.59 -6.32 -6.84
CA ILE A 215 -0.15 -6.08 -8.09
C ILE A 215 -0.71 -7.40 -8.62
N MET A 216 -1.96 -7.40 -9.08
CA MET A 216 -2.60 -8.60 -9.65
C MET A 216 -3.61 -8.29 -10.77
N PRO A 217 -3.88 -9.23 -11.67
CA PRO A 217 -3.22 -10.54 -11.81
C PRO A 217 -1.82 -10.39 -12.40
N ALA A 218 -0.84 -11.12 -11.86
CA ALA A 218 0.48 -11.19 -12.46
C ALA A 218 0.48 -12.15 -13.65
N GLN A 219 1.23 -11.78 -14.70
CA GLN A 219 1.42 -12.60 -15.89
C GLN A 219 2.91 -12.87 -16.06
N LEU A 220 3.29 -13.99 -16.70
CA LEU A 220 4.69 -14.30 -16.99
C LEU A 220 5.42 -13.12 -17.68
N ALA A 221 4.73 -12.44 -18.59
CA ALA A 221 5.26 -11.27 -19.28
C ALA A 221 5.64 -10.12 -18.33
N SER A 222 4.91 -9.95 -17.21
CA SER A 222 5.18 -8.93 -16.20
C SER A 222 6.53 -9.13 -15.51
N PHE A 223 7.02 -10.37 -15.39
CA PHE A 223 8.31 -10.71 -14.81
C PHE A 223 9.48 -10.58 -15.81
N ILE A 224 9.18 -10.69 -17.11
CA ILE A 224 10.18 -10.55 -18.18
C ILE A 224 10.38 -9.06 -18.54
N ASN A 225 9.34 -8.24 -18.35
CA ASN A 225 9.39 -6.81 -18.63
C ASN A 225 9.98 -6.02 -17.46
N SER A 226 10.99 -5.19 -17.74
CA SER A 226 11.58 -4.28 -16.76
C SER A 226 10.79 -2.97 -16.71
N PRO A 227 10.60 -2.34 -15.54
CA PRO A 227 10.05 -0.99 -15.47
C PRO A 227 10.88 0.04 -16.27
N GLU A 228 12.18 -0.19 -16.48
CA GLU A 228 13.03 0.66 -17.33
C GLU A 228 12.61 0.69 -18.80
N ASP A 229 11.91 -0.35 -19.26
CA ASP A 229 11.43 -0.46 -20.63
C ASP A 229 10.48 0.68 -21.03
N HIS A 230 9.83 1.30 -20.04
CA HIS A 230 8.94 2.44 -20.25
C HIS A 230 9.68 3.79 -20.30
N TYR A 231 10.94 3.84 -19.85
CA TYR A 231 11.75 5.05 -19.81
C TYR A 231 12.69 5.19 -21.01
N GLU A 232 12.90 4.11 -21.77
CA GLU A 232 13.71 4.09 -22.97
C GLU A 232 12.88 4.26 -24.25
N ARG A 233 13.57 4.51 -25.37
CA ARG A 233 12.91 4.57 -26.68
C ARG A 233 12.24 3.24 -27.01
N TYR A 234 10.99 3.30 -27.50
CA TYR A 234 10.19 2.10 -27.79
C TYR A 234 10.90 1.08 -28.68
N ILE A 235 11.72 1.53 -29.65
CA ILE A 235 12.46 0.64 -30.55
C ILE A 235 13.51 -0.19 -29.81
N LEU A 236 14.25 0.44 -28.89
CA LEU A 236 15.27 -0.23 -28.07
C LEU A 236 14.60 -1.14 -27.05
N SER A 237 13.57 -0.62 -26.36
CA SER A 237 12.78 -1.36 -25.38
C SER A 237 12.16 -2.62 -25.97
N THR A 238 11.59 -2.54 -27.17
CA THR A 238 11.01 -3.69 -27.87
C THR A 238 12.08 -4.70 -28.28
N ALA A 239 13.23 -4.25 -28.79
CA ALA A 239 14.35 -5.12 -29.14
C ALA A 239 14.88 -5.87 -27.91
N LEU A 240 15.07 -5.18 -26.79
CA LEU A 240 15.49 -5.79 -25.52
C LEU A 240 14.46 -6.79 -25.00
N ARG A 241 13.17 -6.49 -25.12
CA ARG A 241 12.09 -7.43 -24.77
C ARG A 241 12.19 -8.72 -25.59
N HIS A 242 12.46 -8.62 -26.90
CA HIS A 242 12.63 -9.80 -27.75
C HIS A 242 13.87 -10.62 -27.35
N VAL A 243 14.99 -9.94 -27.07
CA VAL A 243 16.20 -10.60 -26.56
C VAL A 243 15.91 -11.35 -25.26
N ARG A 244 15.18 -10.75 -24.30
CA ARG A 244 14.83 -11.44 -23.05
C ARG A 244 13.95 -12.67 -23.27
N TRP A 245 12.96 -12.60 -24.16
CA TRP A 245 12.13 -13.76 -24.50
C TRP A 245 12.93 -14.89 -25.14
N ILE A 246 13.85 -14.56 -26.07
CA ILE A 246 14.73 -15.55 -26.70
C ILE A 246 15.69 -16.15 -25.66
N SER A 247 16.34 -15.31 -24.85
CA SER A 247 17.25 -15.75 -23.79
C SER A 247 16.55 -16.62 -22.75
N PHE A 248 15.30 -16.30 -22.38
CA PHE A 248 14.49 -17.13 -21.51
C PHE A 248 14.26 -18.53 -22.12
N GLY A 249 13.87 -18.60 -23.40
CA GLY A 249 13.71 -19.87 -24.10
C GLY A 249 15.02 -20.68 -24.18
N ILE A 250 16.14 -20.03 -24.52
CA ILE A 250 17.46 -20.68 -24.53
C ILE A 250 17.81 -21.20 -23.13
N SER A 251 17.69 -20.38 -22.09
CA SER A 251 18.02 -20.79 -20.72
C SER A 251 17.18 -21.97 -20.24
N LEU A 252 15.91 -22.04 -20.65
CA LEU A 252 14.99 -23.10 -20.25
C LEU A 252 15.28 -24.42 -20.98
N PHE A 253 15.50 -24.37 -22.30
CA PHE A 253 15.60 -25.58 -23.12
C PHE A 253 17.05 -26.05 -23.36
N LEU A 254 18.03 -25.14 -23.40
CA LEU A 254 19.42 -25.45 -23.78
C LEU A 254 20.07 -26.53 -22.90
N PRO A 255 19.92 -26.54 -21.55
CA PRO A 255 20.51 -27.58 -20.72
C PRO A 255 19.93 -28.96 -21.02
N SER A 256 18.60 -29.05 -21.15
CA SER A 256 17.92 -30.31 -21.48
C SER A 256 18.28 -30.81 -22.89
N LEU A 257 18.36 -29.90 -23.86
CA LEU A 257 18.71 -30.20 -25.24
C LEU A 257 20.18 -30.63 -25.36
N TYR A 258 21.08 -30.00 -24.61
CA TYR A 258 22.49 -30.38 -24.53
C TYR A 258 22.66 -31.81 -24.01
N ILE A 259 21.98 -32.18 -22.92
CA ILE A 259 22.02 -33.54 -22.38
C ILE A 259 21.43 -34.53 -23.40
N ALA A 260 20.28 -34.21 -24.00
CA ALA A 260 19.63 -35.08 -24.98
C ALA A 260 20.51 -35.39 -26.20
N ILE A 261 21.22 -34.39 -26.73
CA ILE A 261 22.13 -34.58 -27.87
C ILE A 261 23.35 -35.42 -27.46
N THR A 262 23.99 -35.09 -26.34
CA THR A 262 25.20 -35.78 -25.87
C THR A 262 24.96 -37.22 -25.43
N THR A 263 23.73 -37.58 -25.02
CA THR A 263 23.39 -38.93 -24.55
C THR A 263 22.70 -39.80 -25.59
N PHE A 264 21.78 -39.26 -26.39
CA PHE A 264 20.97 -40.05 -27.33
C PHE A 264 21.34 -39.84 -28.80
N HIS A 265 22.00 -38.74 -29.15
CA HIS A 265 22.33 -38.39 -30.54
C HIS A 265 23.80 -37.97 -30.69
N GLN A 266 24.72 -38.80 -30.19
CA GLN A 266 26.17 -38.51 -30.23
C GLN A 266 26.69 -38.32 -31.66
N GLU A 267 26.06 -38.93 -32.66
CA GLU A 267 26.40 -38.77 -34.09
C GLU A 267 26.13 -37.35 -34.62
N MET A 268 25.32 -36.54 -33.93
CA MET A 268 25.11 -35.13 -34.28
C MET A 268 26.27 -34.23 -33.85
N ILE A 269 27.13 -34.69 -32.93
CA ILE A 269 28.32 -33.95 -32.48
C ILE A 269 29.51 -34.40 -33.35
N PRO A 270 30.14 -33.49 -34.13
CA PRO A 270 31.33 -33.84 -34.89
C PRO A 270 32.40 -34.43 -33.97
N THR A 271 33.01 -35.55 -34.38
CA THR A 271 34.00 -36.33 -33.59
C THR A 271 35.22 -35.55 -33.09
N ARG A 272 35.40 -34.29 -33.51
CA ARG A 272 36.46 -33.39 -33.02
C ARG A 272 36.12 -32.64 -31.72
N LEU A 273 34.87 -32.70 -31.25
CA LEU A 273 34.36 -31.96 -30.08
C LEU A 273 33.94 -32.85 -28.89
N LEU A 274 34.07 -34.18 -29.03
CA LEU A 274 33.94 -35.18 -27.95
C LEU A 274 35.29 -35.37 -27.24
#